data_AF-A0A090L8Z0-F1
#
_entry.id   AF-A0A090L8Z0-F1
#
_cell.length_a   1.000
_cell.length_b   1.000
_cell.length_c   1.000
_cell.angle_alpha   90.00
_cell.angle_beta   90.00
_cell.angle_gamma   90.00
#
_symmetry.space_group_name_H-M   'P 1'
#
loop_
_entity.id
_entity.type
_entity.pdbx_description
1 polymer ?
#
loop_
_entity_poly.entity_id
_entity_poly.type
_entity_poly.pdbx_seq_one_letter_code
_entity_poly.pdbx_strand_id
1 'polypeptide(L)'
;MFKSTSNYPKFDIHAHVLPKDIPDFEKQFGYGGFITLKTNDNYSDGSRDMIKNGQLFRTVQKNCFDTEARIKDMDNAKVNVQCISTVPVMFNYWAKPEDAEITSRFVNDDIYNQCQKYPDRLVPMGTLPLQNIELSIKVSWILINLL
;
A
#
# COMPACT_ATOMS: atom_id res chain seq x y z
N MET A 1 7.22 21.35 -7.96
CA MET A 1 6.50 22.63 -8.21
C MET A 1 5.21 22.22 -8.91
N PHE A 2 4.06 22.43 -8.26
CA PHE A 2 2.77 21.91 -8.70
C PHE A 2 2.51 22.21 -10.18
N LYS A 3 2.45 21.18 -11.03
CA LYS A 3 1.88 21.33 -12.36
C LYS A 3 0.38 21.22 -12.22
N SER A 4 -0.33 22.34 -12.29
CA SER A 4 -1.75 22.36 -12.03
C SER A 4 -2.51 21.54 -13.09
N THR A 5 -3.20 20.48 -12.66
CA THR A 5 -4.08 19.67 -13.49
C THR A 5 -5.54 20.15 -13.44
N SER A 6 -5.83 21.19 -12.64
CA SER A 6 -7.15 21.77 -12.38
C SER A 6 -7.07 23.29 -12.18
N ASN A 7 -8.18 24.00 -12.29
CA ASN A 7 -8.27 25.43 -11.94
C ASN A 7 -8.36 25.65 -10.41
N TYR A 8 -8.72 24.61 -9.66
CA TYR A 8 -8.79 24.61 -8.20
C TYR A 8 -8.07 23.38 -7.63
N PRO A 9 -7.32 23.52 -6.51
CA PRO A 9 -6.70 22.38 -5.84
C PRO A 9 -7.73 21.31 -5.44
N LYS A 10 -7.58 20.09 -5.97
CA LYS A 10 -8.38 18.90 -5.63
C LYS A 10 -7.54 17.93 -4.80
N PHE A 11 -8.02 17.65 -3.60
CA PHE A 11 -7.41 16.70 -2.67
C PHE A 11 -8.29 15.46 -2.56
N ASP A 12 -7.69 14.29 -2.72
CA ASP A 12 -8.34 13.01 -2.47
C ASP A 12 -7.70 12.37 -1.23
N ILE A 13 -8.51 12.11 -0.21
CA ILE A 13 -8.04 11.57 1.07
C ILE A 13 -8.34 10.08 1.25
N HIS A 14 -8.88 9.42 0.23
CA HIS A 14 -9.28 8.02 0.30
C HIS A 14 -8.84 7.26 -0.94
N ALA A 15 -7.60 6.75 -0.90
CA ALA A 15 -7.07 5.92 -1.96
C ALA A 15 -6.19 4.80 -1.40
N HIS A 16 -6.26 3.64 -2.04
CA HIS A 16 -5.53 2.46 -1.60
C HIS A 16 -4.42 2.05 -2.57
N VAL A 17 -3.29 1.64 -2.01
CA VAL A 17 -2.13 1.07 -2.72
C VAL A 17 -1.73 -0.28 -2.14
N LEU A 18 -0.95 -1.01 -2.92
CA LEU A 18 -0.28 -2.26 -2.57
C LEU A 18 1.21 -2.13 -2.87
N PRO A 19 2.09 -2.72 -2.03
CA PRO A 19 3.47 -2.94 -2.42
C PRO A 19 3.54 -3.77 -3.69
N LYS A 20 4.42 -3.39 -4.60
CA LYS A 20 4.60 -4.11 -5.87
C LYS A 20 5.06 -5.54 -5.62
N ASP A 21 6.08 -5.70 -4.78
CA ASP A 21 6.70 -7.00 -4.52
C ASP A 21 6.57 -7.32 -3.03
N ILE A 22 5.65 -8.24 -2.72
CA ILE A 22 5.35 -8.65 -1.34
C ILE A 22 6.14 -9.92 -1.01
N PRO A 23 6.94 -9.94 0.08
CA PRO A 23 7.62 -11.14 0.55
C PRO A 23 6.64 -12.29 0.81
N ASP A 24 7.12 -13.53 0.68
CA ASP A 24 6.35 -14.71 1.08
C ASP A 24 6.30 -14.82 2.61
N PHE A 25 5.41 -14.03 3.21
CA PHE A 25 5.18 -13.98 4.64
C PHE A 25 4.62 -15.30 5.18
N GLU A 26 3.85 -16.05 4.38
CA GLU A 26 3.36 -17.37 4.79
C GLU A 26 4.55 -18.32 5.03
N LYS A 27 5.50 -18.35 4.10
CA LYS A 27 6.75 -19.12 4.27
C LYS A 27 7.61 -18.59 5.40
N GLN A 28 7.72 -17.27 5.55
CA GLN A 28 8.55 -16.64 6.58
C GLN A 28 8.04 -16.94 7.99
N PHE A 29 6.73 -16.87 8.22
CA PHE A 29 6.13 -17.00 9.55
C PHE A 29 5.66 -18.43 9.85
N GLY A 30 5.55 -19.29 8.84
CA GLY A 30 5.18 -20.70 8.98
C GLY A 30 3.68 -20.94 9.14
N TYR A 31 2.83 -19.97 8.79
CA TYR A 31 1.37 -20.11 8.77
C TYR A 31 0.73 -19.23 7.68
N GLY A 32 -0.46 -19.62 7.23
CA GLY A 32 -1.15 -18.98 6.11
C GLY A 32 -1.91 -17.70 6.47
N GLY A 33 -2.45 -17.05 5.46
CA GLY A 33 -3.39 -15.93 5.54
C GLY A 33 -2.82 -14.62 5.00
N PHE A 34 -1.58 -14.61 4.55
CA PHE A 34 -0.90 -13.43 4.02
C PHE A 34 -1.08 -13.34 2.50
N ILE A 35 -1.07 -12.11 1.97
CA ILE A 35 -1.20 -11.89 0.53
C ILE A 35 0.16 -12.06 -0.14
N THR A 36 0.15 -12.74 -1.29
CA THR A 36 1.21 -12.66 -2.30
C THR A 36 0.65 -12.09 -3.60
N LEU A 37 1.50 -11.52 -4.45
CA LEU A 37 1.11 -11.05 -5.78
C LEU A 37 1.69 -11.95 -6.86
N LYS A 38 0.86 -12.32 -7.82
CA LYS A 38 1.27 -13.02 -9.05
C LYS A 38 0.88 -12.20 -10.27
N THR A 39 1.63 -12.33 -11.36
CA THR A 39 1.21 -11.78 -12.65
C THR A 39 -0.12 -12.43 -13.04
N ASN A 40 -1.07 -11.63 -13.54
CA ASN A 40 -2.27 -12.17 -14.15
C ASN A 40 -2.01 -12.44 -15.63
N ASP A 41 -1.90 -13.71 -16.01
CA ASP A 41 -1.58 -14.12 -17.38
C ASP A 41 -2.80 -14.08 -18.33
N ASN A 42 -4.00 -13.79 -17.81
CA ASN A 42 -5.22 -13.69 -18.63
C ASN A 42 -5.35 -12.34 -19.36
N TYR A 43 -4.61 -11.32 -18.92
CA TYR A 43 -4.68 -9.96 -19.46
C TYR A 43 -3.28 -9.40 -19.73
N SER A 44 -3.12 -8.70 -20.86
CA SER A 44 -1.86 -8.04 -21.22
C SER A 44 -1.71 -6.63 -20.62
N ASP A 45 -2.61 -6.23 -19.71
CA ASP A 45 -2.66 -4.90 -19.09
C ASP A 45 -1.68 -4.74 -17.90
N GLY A 46 -0.98 -5.82 -17.53
CA GLY A 46 -0.05 -5.85 -16.41
C GLY A 46 -0.73 -5.90 -15.06
N SER A 47 -2.02 -6.27 -14.99
CA SER A 47 -2.72 -6.57 -13.74
C SER A 47 -2.03 -7.70 -12.96
N ARG A 48 -2.24 -7.69 -11.63
CA ARG A 48 -1.70 -8.71 -10.72
C ARG A 48 -2.83 -9.34 -9.93
N ASP A 49 -2.69 -10.63 -9.66
CA ASP A 49 -3.60 -11.38 -8.81
C ASP A 49 -3.06 -11.41 -7.38
N MET A 50 -3.90 -10.95 -6.45
CA MET A 50 -3.71 -11.15 -5.03
C MET A 50 -4.09 -12.58 -4.69
N ILE A 51 -3.13 -13.36 -4.19
CA ILE A 51 -3.32 -14.74 -3.79
C ILE A 51 -3.28 -14.80 -2.26
N LYS A 52 -4.26 -15.48 -1.66
CA LYS A 52 -4.35 -15.73 -0.22
C LYS A 52 -4.55 -17.22 0.00
N ASN A 53 -3.73 -17.88 0.81
CA ASN A 53 -3.83 -19.34 1.04
C ASN A 53 -3.88 -20.16 -0.27
N GLY A 54 -3.09 -19.76 -1.28
CA GLY A 54 -3.07 -20.42 -2.60
C GLY A 54 -4.29 -20.18 -3.50
N GLN A 55 -5.27 -19.40 -3.06
CA GLN A 55 -6.48 -19.09 -3.83
C GLN A 55 -6.48 -17.64 -4.32
N LEU A 56 -7.10 -17.39 -5.48
CA LEU A 56 -7.35 -16.04 -5.97
C LEU A 56 -8.26 -15.29 -4.99
N PHE A 57 -7.74 -14.20 -4.43
CA PHE A 57 -8.52 -13.31 -3.57
C PHE A 57 -9.14 -12.18 -4.40
N ARG A 58 -8.31 -11.49 -5.21
CA ARG A 58 -8.73 -10.35 -6.03
C ARG A 58 -7.69 -10.03 -7.11
N THR A 59 -8.12 -9.67 -8.30
CA THR A 59 -7.26 -9.05 -9.32
C THR A 59 -7.19 -7.54 -9.10
N VAL A 60 -5.98 -6.97 -9.14
CA VAL A 60 -5.74 -5.53 -9.01
C VAL A 60 -5.08 -4.98 -10.27
N GLN A 61 -5.51 -3.78 -10.67
CA GLN A 61 -4.94 -3.06 -11.79
C GLN A 61 -3.61 -2.42 -11.42
N LYS A 62 -2.82 -2.06 -12.44
CA LYS A 62 -1.48 -1.52 -12.31
C LYS A 62 -1.40 -0.30 -11.38
N ASN A 63 -2.38 0.61 -11.42
CA ASN A 63 -2.43 1.79 -10.56
C ASN A 63 -2.50 1.48 -9.04
N CYS A 64 -2.83 0.25 -8.66
CA CYS A 64 -2.83 -0.16 -7.26
C CYS A 64 -1.41 -0.35 -6.71
N PHE A 65 -0.43 -0.71 -7.54
CA PHE A 65 0.94 -1.03 -7.10
C PHE A 65 2.06 -0.35 -7.91
N ASP A 66 1.70 0.48 -8.90
CA ASP A 66 2.62 1.23 -9.73
C ASP A 66 2.34 2.73 -9.60
N THR A 67 3.28 3.45 -8.98
CA THR A 67 3.13 4.87 -8.65
C THR A 67 2.98 5.74 -9.90
N GLU A 68 3.68 5.43 -10.99
CA GLU A 68 3.60 6.18 -12.26
C GLU A 68 2.21 6.05 -12.89
N ALA A 69 1.67 4.83 -12.95
CA ALA A 69 0.30 4.58 -13.42
C ALA A 69 -0.73 5.35 -12.58
N ARG A 70 -0.55 5.38 -11.26
CA ARG A 70 -1.40 6.18 -10.36
C ARG A 70 -1.33 7.68 -10.64
N ILE A 71 -0.14 8.24 -10.82
CA ILE A 71 0.01 9.67 -11.11
C ILE A 71 -0.67 10.03 -12.43
N LYS A 72 -0.56 9.17 -13.44
CA LYS A 72 -1.29 9.34 -14.70
C LYS A 72 -2.81 9.35 -14.49
N ASP A 73 -3.33 8.45 -13.67
CA ASP A 73 -4.76 8.41 -13.32
C ASP A 73 -5.19 9.65 -12.54
N MET A 74 -4.37 10.12 -11.59
CA MET A 74 -4.59 11.37 -10.86
C MET A 74 -4.65 12.57 -11.81
N ASP A 75 -3.75 12.65 -12.79
CA ASP A 75 -3.72 13.72 -13.78
C ASP A 75 -4.99 13.71 -14.64
N ASN A 76 -5.41 12.53 -15.12
CA ASN A 76 -6.66 12.36 -15.87
C ASN A 76 -7.88 12.77 -15.04
N ALA A 77 -7.90 12.44 -13.75
CA ALA A 77 -8.96 12.77 -12.81
C ALA A 77 -8.85 14.19 -12.21
N LYS A 78 -7.83 14.96 -12.63
CA LYS A 78 -7.51 16.31 -12.15
C LYS A 78 -7.34 16.39 -10.63
N VAL A 79 -6.77 15.35 -10.03
CA VAL A 79 -6.43 15.28 -8.60
C VAL A 79 -5.03 15.82 -8.39
N ASN A 80 -4.91 16.87 -7.58
CA ASN A 80 -3.63 17.53 -7.31
C ASN A 80 -2.84 16.77 -6.24
N VAL A 81 -3.47 16.37 -5.16
CA VAL A 81 -2.81 15.63 -4.07
C VAL A 81 -3.71 14.46 -3.66
N GLN A 82 -3.09 13.31 -3.42
CA GLN A 82 -3.80 12.12 -2.95
C GLN A 82 -3.11 11.56 -1.69
N CYS A 83 -3.88 11.39 -0.62
CA CYS A 83 -3.44 10.58 0.53
C CYS A 83 -3.61 9.09 0.16
N ILE A 84 -2.55 8.32 0.33
CA ILE A 84 -2.55 6.89 0.01
C ILE A 84 -2.35 6.05 1.28
N SER A 85 -3.15 5.00 1.42
CA SER A 85 -3.06 4.02 2.49
C SER A 85 -2.99 2.60 1.91
N THR A 86 -2.67 1.61 2.73
CA THR A 86 -2.73 0.21 2.27
C THR A 86 -4.17 -0.25 2.03
N VAL A 87 -4.35 -1.35 1.29
CA VAL A 87 -5.64 -2.06 1.15
C VAL A 87 -5.97 -2.82 2.45
N PRO A 88 -7.26 -2.96 2.82
CA PRO A 88 -7.64 -3.52 4.13
C PRO A 88 -7.12 -4.93 4.43
N VAL A 89 -6.93 -5.78 3.42
CA VAL A 89 -6.43 -7.15 3.64
C VAL A 89 -4.97 -7.18 4.11
N MET A 90 -4.21 -6.10 3.92
CA MET A 90 -2.83 -5.95 4.38
C MET A 90 -2.72 -5.48 5.84
N PHE A 91 -3.84 -5.21 6.53
CA PHE A 91 -3.81 -4.84 7.95
C PHE A 91 -3.37 -5.97 8.87
N ASN A 92 -3.62 -7.23 8.48
CA ASN A 92 -3.17 -8.43 9.21
C ASN A 92 -3.47 -8.46 10.73
N TYR A 93 -4.57 -7.83 11.18
CA TYR A 93 -4.94 -7.80 12.61
C TYR A 93 -5.24 -9.18 13.22
N TRP A 94 -5.44 -10.20 12.38
CA TRP A 94 -5.64 -11.60 12.77
C TRP A 94 -4.32 -12.34 13.03
N ALA A 95 -3.19 -11.81 12.57
CA ALA A 95 -1.88 -12.44 12.71
C ALA A 95 -1.29 -12.26 14.12
N LYS A 96 -0.23 -13.03 14.42
CA LYS A 96 0.54 -12.83 15.66
C LYS A 96 1.05 -11.39 15.72
N PRO A 97 1.00 -10.71 16.89
CA PRO A 97 1.38 -9.31 16.99
C PRO A 97 2.76 -8.96 16.43
N GLU A 98 3.75 -9.82 16.62
CA GLU A 98 5.13 -9.63 16.16
C GLU A 98 5.25 -9.71 14.64
N ASP A 99 4.50 -10.62 14.02
CA ASP A 99 4.44 -10.75 12.55
C ASP A 99 3.65 -9.58 11.94
N ALA A 100 2.61 -9.10 12.63
CA ALA A 100 1.88 -7.91 12.25
C ALA A 100 2.74 -6.63 12.37
N GLU A 101 3.65 -6.55 13.34
CA GLU A 101 4.67 -5.48 13.38
C GLU A 101 5.52 -5.50 12.11
N ILE A 102 6.06 -6.67 11.74
CA ILE A 102 6.92 -6.84 10.56
C ILE A 102 6.17 -6.41 9.29
N THR A 103 4.95 -6.93 9.09
CA THR A 103 4.15 -6.60 7.90
C THR A 103 3.70 -5.14 7.89
N SER A 104 3.35 -4.55 9.03
CA SER A 104 3.01 -3.13 9.12
C SER A 104 4.17 -2.24 8.72
N ARG A 105 5.38 -2.52 9.23
CA ARG A 105 6.61 -1.79 8.85
C ARG A 105 6.90 -1.91 7.37
N PHE A 106 6.85 -3.12 6.82
CA PHE A 106 7.07 -3.36 5.40
C PHE A 106 6.11 -2.53 4.53
N VAL A 107 4.81 -2.55 4.85
CA VAL A 107 3.80 -1.77 4.13
C VAL A 107 4.04 -0.27 4.27
N ASN A 108 4.40 0.18 5.46
CA ASN A 108 4.68 1.59 5.74
C ASN A 108 5.89 2.10 4.97
N ASP A 109 6.98 1.33 4.94
CA ASP A 109 8.20 1.66 4.21
C ASP A 109 7.92 1.73 2.70
N ASP A 110 7.12 0.81 2.16
CA ASP A 110 6.69 0.87 0.75
C ASP A 110 5.86 2.12 0.45
N ILE A 111 4.83 2.42 1.25
CA ILE A 111 4.00 3.64 1.10
C ILE A 111 4.88 4.89 1.15
N TYR A 112 5.79 4.97 2.11
CA TYR A 112 6.74 6.08 2.22
C TYR A 112 7.59 6.22 0.95
N ASN A 113 8.17 5.12 0.47
CA ASN A 113 8.97 5.11 -0.76
C ASN A 113 8.16 5.50 -2.00
N GLN A 114 6.88 5.14 -2.08
CA GLN A 114 5.99 5.61 -3.15
C GLN A 114 5.77 7.13 -3.06
N CYS A 115 5.51 7.66 -1.87
CA CYS A 115 5.34 9.10 -1.65
C CYS A 115 6.60 9.90 -1.97
N GLN A 116 7.79 9.38 -1.67
CA GLN A 116 9.07 10.05 -1.99
C GLN A 116 9.33 10.21 -3.50
N LYS A 117 8.67 9.44 -4.37
CA LYS A 117 8.75 9.64 -5.82
C LYS A 117 8.02 10.91 -6.27
N TYR A 118 6.96 11.29 -5.55
CA TYR A 118 6.13 12.47 -5.84
C TYR A 118 5.71 13.17 -4.55
N PRO A 119 6.67 13.76 -3.80
CA PRO A 119 6.41 14.29 -2.46
C PRO A 119 5.49 15.52 -2.46
N ASP A 120 5.30 16.17 -3.63
CA ASP A 120 4.32 17.26 -3.80
C ASP A 120 2.94 16.78 -4.26
N ARG A 121 2.74 15.47 -4.48
CA ARG A 121 1.47 14.89 -4.97
C ARG A 121 0.90 13.81 -4.06
N LEU A 122 1.73 13.12 -3.28
CA LEU A 122 1.33 11.95 -2.50
C LEU A 122 1.61 12.15 -1.03
N VAL A 123 0.61 11.86 -0.19
CA VAL A 123 0.72 11.94 1.27
C VAL A 123 0.55 10.53 1.87
N PRO A 124 1.51 10.05 2.68
CA PRO A 124 1.45 8.68 3.21
C PRO A 124 0.49 8.58 4.41
N MET A 125 -0.29 7.50 4.45
CA MET A 125 -1.04 7.06 5.63
C MET A 125 -0.60 5.66 6.03
N GLY A 126 0.10 5.56 7.15
CA GLY A 126 0.62 4.29 7.66
C GLY A 126 -0.43 3.41 8.35
N THR A 127 -0.10 2.14 8.50
CA THR A 127 -0.85 1.13 9.26
C THR A 127 -0.10 0.72 10.53
N LEU A 128 -0.83 0.26 11.55
CA LEU A 128 -0.32 -0.15 12.85
C LEU A 128 -0.82 -1.55 13.21
N PRO A 129 -0.07 -2.39 13.94
CA PRO A 129 -0.54 -3.68 14.44
C PRO A 129 -1.53 -3.51 15.61
N LEU A 130 -2.77 -3.10 15.33
CA LEU A 130 -3.76 -2.66 16.32
C LEU A 130 -4.18 -3.72 17.34
N GLN A 131 -3.87 -4.99 17.12
CA GLN A 131 -4.09 -6.07 18.10
C GLN A 131 -3.11 -6.00 19.29
N ASN A 132 -2.06 -5.17 19.22
CA ASN A 132 -1.11 -4.96 20.32
C ASN A 132 -0.76 -3.46 20.44
N ILE A 133 -1.09 -2.89 21.61
CA ILE A 133 -0.93 -1.45 21.88
C ILE A 133 0.55 -1.04 21.90
N GLU A 134 1.41 -1.80 22.57
CA GLU A 134 2.84 -1.48 22.69
C GLU A 134 3.53 -1.48 21.31
N LEU A 135 3.25 -2.50 20.49
CA LEU A 135 3.77 -2.57 19.13
C LEU A 135 3.17 -1.48 18.24
N SER A 136 1.89 -1.14 18.40
CA SER A 136 1.27 -0.02 17.68
C SER A 136 1.96 1.30 17.98
N ILE A 137 2.26 1.58 19.24
CA ILE A 137 3.00 2.77 19.65
C ILE A 137 4.42 2.74 19.03
N LYS A 138 5.13 1.61 19.13
CA LYS A 138 6.48 1.44 18.56
C LYS A 138 6.51 1.69 17.05
N VAL A 139 5.56 1.15 16.30
CA VAL A 139 5.46 1.35 14.84
C VAL A 139 5.08 2.79 14.51
N SER A 140 4.14 3.39 15.26
CA SER A 140 3.73 4.79 15.08
C SER A 140 4.89 5.77 15.28
N TRP A 141 5.73 5.56 16.29
CA TRP A 141 6.92 6.39 16.50
C TRP A 141 7.86 6.36 15.29
N ILE A 142 8.07 5.19 14.68
CA ILE A 142 8.98 5.07 13.54
C ILE A 142 8.39 5.70 12.29
N LEU A 143 7.08 5.56 12.07
CA LEU A 143 6.37 6.27 11.01
C LEU A 143 6.56 7.79 11.10
N ILE A 144 6.38 8.37 12.30
CA ILE A 144 6.48 9.82 12.51
C ILE A 144 7.91 10.32 12.28
N ASN A 145 8.94 9.53 12.61
CA ASN A 145 10.35 9.92 12.45
C ASN A 145 10.92 9.66 11.05
N LEU A 146 10.17 9.00 10.16
CA LEU A 146 10.54 8.82 8.75
C LEU A 146 10.00 9.94 7.85
N LEU A 147 9.00 10.70 8.32
CA LEU A 147 8.38 11.85 7.62
C LEU A 147 9.09 13.17 7.97
#